data_AF-A0A527ZUI0-F1
#
_entry.id   AF-A0A527ZUI0-F1
#
_cell.length_a   1.000
_cell.length_b   1.000
_cell.length_c   1.000
_cell.angle_alpha   90.00
_cell.angle_beta   90.00
_cell.angle_gamma   90.00
#
_symmetry.space_group_name_H-M   'P 1'
#
loop_
_entity.id
_entity.type
_entity.pdbx_description
1 polymer ?
#
loop_
_entity_poly.entity_id
_entity_poly.type
_entity_poly.pdbx_seq_one_letter_code
_entity_poly.pdbx_strand_id
1 'polypeptide(L)'
;MQKFRTGIAALAMLAASVSAAVAGVELKFAHAAPDTDLQQNLATFFADEVAKRTGGEVTVKIFPQGQLGNDQQMITGARSGVIDVVMSGLNNFTGMMPKLGGLELPFMFQNREHAYR
;
A
#
# COMPACT_ATOMS: atom_id res chain seq x y z
N MET A 1 -49.18 -18.28 -29.39
CA MET A 1 -47.81 -18.73 -29.07
C MET A 1 -46.80 -17.60 -28.84
N GLN A 2 -47.17 -16.30 -28.98
CA GLN A 2 -46.27 -15.17 -28.72
C GLN A 2 -46.03 -14.82 -27.23
N LYS A 3 -46.95 -15.19 -26.33
CA LYS A 3 -46.88 -14.82 -24.90
C LYS A 3 -45.86 -15.62 -24.07
N PHE A 4 -45.32 -16.72 -24.63
CA PHE A 4 -44.29 -17.54 -23.96
C PHE A 4 -42.86 -17.12 -24.29
N ARG A 5 -42.64 -16.32 -25.35
CA ARG A 5 -41.29 -15.88 -25.76
C ARG A 5 -40.81 -14.67 -24.96
N THR A 6 -41.74 -13.86 -24.45
CA THR A 6 -41.45 -12.69 -23.59
C THR A 6 -41.07 -13.05 -22.15
N GLY A 7 -41.45 -14.24 -21.65
CA GLY A 7 -41.11 -14.68 -20.29
C GLY A 7 -39.64 -15.12 -20.13
N ILE A 8 -39.03 -15.65 -21.19
CA ILE A 8 -37.65 -16.18 -21.16
C ILE A 8 -36.62 -15.04 -21.22
N ALA A 9 -36.93 -13.95 -21.92
CA ALA A 9 -36.04 -12.77 -22.02
C ALA A 9 -35.92 -12.00 -20.69
N ALA A 10 -37.00 -11.95 -19.89
CA ALA A 10 -36.98 -11.28 -18.59
C ALA A 10 -36.17 -12.05 -17.53
N LEU A 11 -36.12 -13.39 -17.63
CA LEU A 11 -35.37 -14.24 -16.70
C LEU A 11 -33.85 -14.21 -16.97
N ALA A 12 -33.44 -14.03 -18.23
CA ALA A 12 -32.03 -13.91 -18.62
C ALA A 12 -31.40 -12.57 -18.19
N MET A 13 -32.18 -11.48 -18.13
CA MET A 13 -31.69 -10.19 -17.66
C MET A 13 -31.47 -10.13 -16.14
N LEU A 14 -32.14 -10.99 -15.36
CA LEU A 14 -31.98 -11.03 -13.90
C LEU A 14 -30.75 -11.85 -13.44
N ALA A 15 -30.20 -12.69 -14.32
CA ALA A 15 -29.00 -13.48 -14.04
C ALA A 15 -27.68 -12.72 -14.28
N ALA A 16 -27.72 -11.56 -14.95
CA ALA A 16 -26.52 -10.78 -15.29
C ALA A 16 -26.13 -9.72 -14.24
N SER A 17 -26.94 -9.52 -13.19
CA SER A 17 -26.80 -8.41 -12.23
C SER A 17 -26.19 -8.79 -10.88
N VAL A 18 -25.59 -9.98 -10.75
CA VAL A 18 -24.89 -10.38 -9.51
C VAL A 18 -23.39 -10.53 -9.78
N SER A 19 -22.77 -9.48 -10.29
CA SER A 19 -21.36 -9.24 -9.93
C SER A 19 -21.41 -8.49 -8.61
N ALA A 20 -21.42 -9.25 -7.51
CA ALA A 20 -21.22 -8.66 -6.20
C ALA A 20 -19.84 -7.98 -6.25
N ALA A 21 -19.83 -6.65 -6.32
CA ALA A 21 -18.62 -5.87 -6.09
C ALA A 21 -18.18 -6.20 -4.67
N VAL A 22 -17.24 -7.12 -4.52
CA VAL A 22 -16.48 -7.28 -3.29
C VAL A 22 -15.90 -5.91 -3.01
N ALA A 23 -16.27 -5.31 -1.88
CA ALA A 23 -15.73 -4.02 -1.46
C ALA A 23 -14.23 -4.24 -1.19
N GLY A 24 -13.41 -4.01 -2.23
CA GLY A 24 -11.97 -4.18 -2.15
C GLY A 24 -11.36 -3.21 -1.15
N VAL A 25 -10.30 -3.64 -0.47
CA VAL A 25 -9.55 -2.82 0.48
C VAL A 25 -8.52 -2.00 -0.30
N GLU A 26 -8.56 -0.68 -0.21
CA GLU A 26 -7.50 0.19 -0.75
C GLU A 26 -6.57 0.64 0.37
N LEU A 27 -5.31 0.18 0.35
CA LEU A 27 -4.26 0.59 1.28
C LEU A 27 -3.62 1.90 0.80
N LYS A 28 -3.45 2.87 1.70
CA LYS A 28 -2.68 4.10 1.45
C LYS A 28 -1.23 3.88 1.82
N PHE A 29 -0.34 3.94 0.82
CA PHE A 29 1.10 3.84 1.00
C PHE A 29 1.73 5.22 0.83
N ALA A 30 2.42 5.74 1.84
CA ALA A 30 3.04 7.07 1.79
C ALA A 30 4.56 7.01 1.93
N HIS A 31 5.26 7.87 1.18
CA HIS A 31 6.69 8.11 1.35
C HIS A 31 7.11 9.54 0.93
N ALA A 32 8.26 10.00 1.44
CA ALA A 32 8.73 11.37 1.21
C ALA A 32 9.51 11.56 -0.10
N ALA A 33 10.04 10.47 -0.67
CA ALA A 33 10.92 10.55 -1.83
C ALA A 33 10.23 10.96 -3.14
N PRO A 34 10.96 11.55 -4.12
CA PRO A 34 10.47 11.79 -5.48
C PRO A 34 10.08 10.52 -6.24
N ASP A 35 9.28 10.66 -7.29
CA ASP A 35 8.79 9.52 -8.09
C ASP A 35 9.92 8.80 -8.85
N THR A 36 11.06 9.45 -9.04
CA THR A 36 12.25 8.85 -9.67
C THR A 36 13.12 8.06 -8.69
N ASP A 37 12.80 8.10 -7.40
CA ASP A 37 13.59 7.45 -6.36
C ASP A 37 13.30 5.95 -6.23
N LEU A 38 14.24 5.21 -5.65
CA LEU A 38 14.08 3.79 -5.36
C LEU A 38 12.85 3.50 -4.49
N GLN A 39 12.47 4.40 -3.58
CA GLN A 39 11.27 4.26 -2.76
C GLN A 39 10.00 4.16 -3.61
N GLN A 40 9.88 4.95 -4.68
CA GLN A 40 8.73 4.86 -5.57
C GLN A 40 8.68 3.52 -6.30
N ASN A 41 9.84 3.01 -6.75
CA ASN A 41 9.94 1.71 -7.41
C ASN A 41 9.52 0.57 -6.46
N LEU A 42 9.93 0.64 -5.19
CA LEU A 42 9.55 -0.34 -4.17
C LEU A 42 8.06 -0.26 -3.81
N ALA A 43 7.49 0.94 -3.69
CA ALA A 43 6.07 1.12 -3.44
C ALA A 43 5.21 0.57 -4.59
N THR A 44 5.65 0.78 -5.83
CA THR A 44 4.99 0.24 -7.03
C THR A 44 5.07 -1.29 -7.06
N PHE A 45 6.26 -1.85 -6.81
CA PHE A 45 6.44 -3.30 -6.69
C PHE A 45 5.55 -3.91 -5.59
N PHE A 46 5.45 -3.24 -4.44
CA PHE A 46 4.56 -3.65 -3.36
C PHE A 46 3.09 -3.65 -3.81
N ALA A 47 2.65 -2.59 -4.50
CA ALA A 47 1.29 -2.49 -5.03
C ALA A 47 0.95 -3.65 -5.98
N ASP A 48 1.86 -3.95 -6.92
CA ASP A 48 1.70 -5.04 -7.88
C ASP A 48 1.62 -6.41 -7.19
N GLU A 49 2.52 -6.67 -6.23
CA GLU A 49 2.53 -7.94 -5.49
C GLU A 49 1.31 -8.10 -4.59
N VAL A 50 0.81 -7.03 -3.97
CA VAL A 50 -0.44 -7.06 -3.19
C VAL A 50 -1.62 -7.40 -4.10
N ALA A 51 -1.79 -6.69 -5.21
CA ALA A 51 -2.88 -6.94 -6.15
C ALA A 51 -2.83 -8.38 -6.69
N LYS A 52 -1.64 -8.85 -7.10
CA LYS A 52 -1.44 -10.21 -7.61
C LYS A 52 -1.77 -11.29 -6.59
N ARG A 53 -1.31 -11.14 -5.34
CA ARG A 53 -1.48 -12.15 -4.29
C ARG A 53 -2.89 -12.19 -3.71
N THR A 54 -3.62 -11.09 -3.82
CA THR A 54 -5.00 -10.97 -3.32
C THR A 54 -6.04 -11.13 -4.42
N GLY A 55 -5.64 -11.44 -5.65
CA GLY A 55 -6.57 -11.53 -6.78
C GLY A 55 -7.29 -10.20 -7.08
N GLY A 56 -6.69 -9.07 -6.70
CA GLY A 56 -7.26 -7.74 -6.83
C GLY A 56 -8.23 -7.33 -5.71
N GLU A 57 -8.44 -8.16 -4.69
CA GLU A 57 -9.28 -7.80 -3.52
C GLU A 57 -8.64 -6.69 -2.68
N VAL A 58 -7.31 -6.56 -2.71
CA VAL A 58 -6.58 -5.47 -2.07
C VAL A 58 -5.81 -4.69 -3.12
N THR A 59 -6.01 -3.37 -3.15
CA THR A 59 -5.26 -2.42 -3.97
C THR A 59 -4.40 -1.52 -3.11
N VAL A 60 -3.40 -0.88 -3.71
CA VAL A 60 -2.52 0.07 -3.02
C VAL A 60 -2.52 1.39 -3.79
N LYS A 61 -2.84 2.47 -3.09
CA LYS A 61 -2.71 3.83 -3.58
C LYS A 61 -1.47 4.48 -3.00
N ILE A 62 -0.55 4.87 -3.87
CA ILE A 62 0.75 5.42 -3.49
C ILE A 62 0.67 6.95 -3.43
N PHE A 63 1.19 7.53 -2.36
CA PHE A 63 1.31 8.97 -2.11
C PHE A 63 2.80 9.32 -1.93
N PRO A 64 3.51 9.61 -3.03
CA PRO A 64 4.94 9.94 -2.99
C PRO A 64 5.16 11.41 -2.62
N GLN A 65 6.43 11.86 -2.66
CA GLN A 65 6.81 13.27 -2.53
C GLN A 65 6.29 13.98 -1.27
N GLY A 66 6.01 13.23 -0.20
CA GLY A 66 5.46 13.79 1.03
C GLY A 66 4.08 14.41 0.85
N GLN A 67 3.27 13.93 -0.11
CA GLN A 67 1.90 14.40 -0.35
C GLN A 67 1.00 14.36 0.89
N LEU A 68 1.29 13.45 1.83
CA LEU A 68 0.57 13.31 3.10
C LEU A 68 1.33 13.91 4.31
N GLY A 69 2.32 14.76 4.05
CA GLY A 69 3.14 15.44 5.05
C GLY A 69 4.58 14.94 5.11
N ASN A 70 5.34 15.47 6.06
CA ASN A 70 6.70 15.02 6.35
C ASN A 70 6.70 13.64 7.05
N ASP A 71 7.87 13.02 7.20
CA ASP A 71 8.01 11.70 7.80
C ASP A 71 7.34 11.56 9.18
N GLN A 72 7.49 12.55 10.06
CA GLN A 72 6.91 12.53 11.40
C GLN A 72 5.37 12.58 11.37
N GLN A 73 4.81 13.38 10.46
CA GLN A 73 3.37 13.45 10.23
C GLN A 73 2.83 12.14 9.64
N MET A 74 3.53 11.57 8.66
CA MET A 74 3.15 10.30 8.06
C MET A 74 3.21 9.14 9.07
N ILE A 75 4.28 9.05 9.87
CA ILE A 75 4.41 8.03 10.93
C ILE A 75 3.28 8.16 11.95
N THR A 76 2.95 9.38 12.36
CA THR A 76 1.77 9.62 13.22
C THR A 76 0.47 9.19 12.53
N GLY A 77 0.32 9.48 11.24
CA GLY A 77 -0.81 9.06 10.41
C GLY A 77 -0.95 7.55 10.31
N ALA A 78 0.16 6.81 10.26
CA ALA A 78 0.15 5.36 10.30
C ALA A 78 -0.33 4.83 11.66
N ARG A 79 0.18 5.42 12.74
CA ARG A 79 -0.21 5.03 14.11
C ARG A 79 -1.68 5.30 14.42
N SER A 80 -2.27 6.33 13.80
CA SER A 80 -3.69 6.64 13.95
C SER A 80 -4.60 5.86 13.00
N GLY A 81 -4.05 5.11 12.03
CA GLY A 81 -4.79 4.38 11.01
C GLY A 81 -5.33 5.25 9.86
N VAL A 82 -4.85 6.50 9.72
CA VAL A 82 -5.20 7.37 8.59
C VAL A 82 -4.42 6.98 7.33
N ILE A 83 -3.18 6.52 7.51
CA ILE A 83 -2.29 5.95 6.50
C ILE A 83 -2.09 4.47 6.84
N ASP A 84 -2.08 3.58 5.86
CA ASP A 84 -1.97 2.14 6.12
C ASP A 84 -0.51 1.67 6.10
N VAL A 85 0.30 2.24 5.22
CA VAL A 85 1.72 1.90 5.05
C VAL A 85 2.55 3.17 4.92
N VAL A 86 3.65 3.25 5.67
CA VAL A 86 4.64 4.32 5.55
C VAL A 86 6.00 3.70 5.30
N MET A 87 6.70 4.17 4.28
CA MET A 87 8.11 3.91 4.10
C MET A 87 8.90 5.16 4.45
N SER A 88 9.76 5.04 5.47
CA SER A 88 10.55 6.15 6.01
C SER A 88 11.93 5.68 6.45
N GLY A 89 12.88 6.62 6.52
CA GLY A 89 14.23 6.37 7.03
C GLY A 89 14.24 6.03 8.53
N LEU A 90 15.21 5.21 8.93
CA LEU A 90 15.35 4.76 10.32
C LEU A 90 15.51 5.92 11.31
N ASN A 91 16.20 6.98 10.89
CA ASN A 91 16.47 8.18 11.65
C ASN A 91 15.19 8.84 12.19
N ASN A 92 14.09 8.73 11.45
CA ASN A 92 12.80 9.31 11.84
C ASN A 92 12.13 8.57 13.01
N PHE A 93 12.60 7.36 13.36
CA PHE A 93 12.06 6.57 14.47
C PHE A 93 12.86 6.68 15.77
N THR A 94 14.05 7.29 15.74
CA THR A 94 14.95 7.36 16.91
C THR A 94 14.31 8.08 18.11
N GLY A 95 13.48 9.11 17.88
CA GLY A 95 12.73 9.79 18.95
C GLY A 95 11.68 8.91 19.63
N MET A 96 11.16 7.88 18.94
CA MET A 96 10.19 6.93 19.47
C MET A 96 10.85 5.67 20.05
N MET A 97 11.92 5.22 19.41
CA MET A 97 12.69 4.05 19.78
C MET A 97 14.18 4.42 19.84
N PRO A 98 14.66 4.97 20.97
CA PRO A 98 16.02 5.47 21.10
C PRO A 98 17.11 4.44 20.78
N LYS A 99 16.82 3.15 21.01
CA LYS A 99 17.73 2.04 20.69
C LYS A 99 18.08 1.94 19.19
N LEU A 100 17.21 2.43 18.30
CA LEU A 100 17.46 2.43 16.85
C LEU A 100 18.62 3.36 16.47
N GLY A 101 18.90 4.40 17.25
CA GLY A 101 20.04 5.29 17.01
C GLY A 101 21.39 4.56 17.08
N GLY A 102 21.45 3.40 17.73
CA GLY A 102 22.62 2.53 17.67
C GLY A 102 22.96 2.15 16.23
N LEU A 103 21.96 1.76 15.44
CA LEU A 103 22.12 1.32 14.04
C LEU A 103 22.57 2.43 13.08
N GLU A 104 22.61 3.67 13.56
CA GLU A 104 23.01 4.85 12.77
C GLU A 104 24.40 5.38 13.15
N LEU A 105 25.08 4.72 14.08
CA LEU A 105 26.43 5.10 14.48
C LEU A 105 27.39 5.01 13.28
N PRO A 106 28.25 6.02 13.06
CA PRO A 106 29.24 5.97 11.99
C PRO A 106 30.07 4.69 12.05
N PHE A 107 30.23 4.02 10.91
CA PHE A 107 31.01 2.79 10.74
C PHE A 107 30.49 1.58 11.54
N MET A 108 29.25 1.59 12.05
CA MET A 108 28.66 0.43 12.74
C MET A 108 28.67 -0.83 11.86
N PHE A 109 28.31 -0.67 10.58
CA PHE A 109 28.36 -1.76 9.61
C PHE A 109 29.63 -1.67 8.77
N GLN A 110 30.39 -2.77 8.75
CA GLN A 110 31.66 -2.84 8.02
C GLN A 110 31.47 -2.93 6.51
N ASN A 111 30.37 -3.55 6.07
CA ASN A 111 29.99 -3.71 4.67
C ASN A 111 28.51 -4.11 4.59
N ARG A 112 27.99 -4.23 3.36
CA ARG A 112 26.62 -4.65 3.11
C ARG A 112 26.32 -6.03 3.71
N GLU A 113 27.22 -6.99 3.59
CA GLU A 113 26.99 -8.34 4.11
C GLU A 113 26.83 -8.33 5.65
N HIS A 114 27.65 -7.58 6.37
CA HIS A 114 27.50 -7.39 7.81
C HIS A 114 26.15 -6.74 8.16
N ALA A 115 25.65 -5.80 7.35
CA ALA A 115 24.36 -5.15 7.59
C ALA A 115 23.13 -6.07 7.39
N TYR A 116 23.24 -7.14 6.60
CA TYR A 116 22.12 -8.00 6.20
C TYR A 116 22.21 -9.47 6.66
N ARG A 117 23.19 -9.80 7.53
CA ARG A 117 23.26 -11.11 8.21
C ARG A 117 22.41 -11.11 9.46
#